data_AF-A0A2N4U0P5-F1
#
_entry.id   AF-A0A2N4U0P5-F1
#
_cell.length_a   1.000
_cell.length_b   1.000
_cell.length_c   1.000
_cell.angle_alpha   90.00
_cell.angle_beta   90.00
_cell.angle_gamma   90.00
#
_symmetry.space_group_name_H-M   'P 1'
#
loop_
_entity.id
_entity.type
_entity.pdbx_description
1 polymer ?
#
loop_
_entity_poly.entity_id
_entity_poly.type
_entity_poly.pdbx_seq_one_letter_code
_entity_poly.pdbx_strand_id
1 'polypeptide(L)'
;MKSAPQGSDLKSQVINRITSSSDEVWTPGDFVDLGNRSTIDKTLQRLVNAGELRRIDRGLYDLPRKNALTGQLTAPDYRAVIRAVARRDQARTVVDGMTAANDLGFTTAVPARIEVLIDARLKPIKLGKQEIHFKYAAPSRLYWAGRPAMRVVQALYWMQDMLSEDTERQRIRVSLLRLLNDPQHGKAIKDDLRLGLSTLPIWMQTFLRGLLMPAHSNEVDT
;
A
#
# COMPACT_ATOMS: atom_id res chain seq x y z
N MET A 1 -45.84 11.10 -13.21
CA MET A 1 -44.45 11.40 -12.79
C MET A 1 -43.51 10.52 -13.58
N LYS A 2 -42.66 11.09 -14.45
CA LYS A 2 -41.64 10.32 -15.18
C LYS A 2 -40.48 10.04 -14.23
N SER A 3 -40.25 8.78 -13.90
CA SER A 3 -39.05 8.31 -13.22
C SER A 3 -37.81 8.69 -14.02
N ALA A 4 -36.89 9.44 -13.42
CA ALA A 4 -35.61 9.77 -14.02
C ALA A 4 -34.83 8.48 -14.35
N PRO A 5 -34.04 8.45 -15.44
CA PRO A 5 -33.29 7.26 -15.80
C PRO A 5 -32.22 6.98 -14.73
N GLN A 6 -32.42 5.94 -13.93
CA GLN A 6 -31.49 5.49 -12.86
C GLN A 6 -30.02 5.38 -13.34
N GLY A 7 -29.78 5.21 -14.65
CA GLY A 7 -28.45 5.09 -15.24
C GLY A 7 -27.63 6.38 -15.35
N SER A 8 -28.22 7.58 -15.31
CA SER A 8 -27.44 8.83 -15.25
C SER A 8 -26.99 9.14 -13.82
N ASP A 9 -27.86 8.85 -12.85
CA ASP A 9 -27.60 9.07 -11.43
C ASP A 9 -26.49 8.14 -10.91
N LEU A 10 -26.58 6.82 -11.20
CA LEU A 10 -25.56 5.86 -10.82
C LEU A 10 -24.17 6.19 -11.40
N LYS A 11 -24.11 6.62 -12.67
CA LYS A 11 -22.83 7.03 -13.29
C LYS A 11 -22.19 8.16 -12.49
N SER A 12 -22.97 9.20 -12.18
CA SER A 12 -22.49 10.36 -11.45
C SER A 12 -22.02 9.98 -10.04
N GLN A 13 -22.75 9.11 -9.34
CA GLN A 13 -22.35 8.63 -8.02
C GLN A 13 -21.03 7.84 -8.05
N VAL A 14 -20.87 6.95 -9.02
CA VAL A 14 -19.62 6.19 -9.23
C VAL A 14 -18.46 7.13 -9.52
N ILE A 15 -18.64 8.09 -10.44
CA ILE A 15 -17.60 9.07 -10.79
C ILE A 15 -17.24 9.94 -9.58
N ASN A 16 -18.22 10.48 -8.86
CA ASN A 16 -17.98 11.32 -7.69
C ASN A 16 -17.19 10.58 -6.61
N ARG A 17 -17.48 9.29 -6.41
CA ARG A 17 -16.73 8.47 -5.46
C ARG A 17 -15.29 8.23 -5.92
N ILE A 18 -15.09 7.92 -7.20
CA ILE A 18 -13.75 7.73 -7.78
C ILE A 18 -12.93 9.03 -7.71
N THR A 19 -13.52 10.18 -8.03
CA THR A 19 -12.80 11.46 -8.03
C THR A 19 -12.49 11.97 -6.63
N SER A 20 -13.27 11.58 -5.62
CA SER A 20 -12.97 11.88 -4.20
C SER A 20 -11.71 11.17 -3.69
N SER A 21 -11.25 10.12 -4.36
CA SER A 21 -9.97 9.44 -4.08
C SER A 21 -9.32 8.99 -5.39
N SER A 22 -8.84 9.98 -6.15
CA SER A 22 -8.29 9.81 -7.50
C SER A 22 -7.01 8.97 -7.57
N ASP A 23 -6.37 8.73 -6.42
CA ASP A 23 -5.17 7.90 -6.28
C ASP A 23 -5.46 6.42 -6.02
N GLU A 24 -6.73 6.06 -5.82
CA GLU A 24 -7.12 4.68 -5.51
C GLU A 24 -7.45 3.86 -6.75
N VAL A 25 -7.26 2.55 -6.59
CA VAL A 25 -7.75 1.54 -7.54
C VAL A 25 -9.04 0.98 -6.99
N TRP A 26 -10.05 0.95 -7.85
CA TRP A 26 -11.42 0.60 -7.53
C TRP A 26 -11.78 -0.79 -8.03
N THR A 27 -12.60 -1.47 -7.25
CA THR A 27 -13.17 -2.77 -7.56
C THR A 27 -14.70 -2.62 -7.67
N PRO A 28 -15.40 -3.51 -8.40
CA PRO A 28 -16.86 -3.49 -8.38
C PRO A 28 -17.46 -3.66 -6.97
N GLY A 29 -16.72 -4.29 -6.05
CA GLY A 29 -17.11 -4.42 -4.64
C GLY A 29 -17.25 -3.08 -3.92
N ASP A 30 -16.62 -2.03 -4.42
CA ASP A 30 -16.55 -0.71 -3.77
C ASP A 30 -17.81 0.14 -4.02
N PHE A 31 -18.73 -0.38 -4.82
CA PHE A 31 -19.96 0.29 -5.24
C PHE A 31 -21.21 -0.57 -5.04
N VAL A 32 -21.12 -1.65 -4.25
CA VAL A 32 -22.25 -2.58 -4.00
C VAL A 32 -23.43 -1.90 -3.29
N ASP A 33 -23.15 -0.81 -2.58
CA ASP A 33 -24.15 0.07 -1.94
C ASP A 33 -24.90 0.95 -2.96
N LEU A 34 -24.35 1.14 -4.16
CA LEU A 34 -24.98 1.97 -5.21
C LEU A 34 -25.87 1.16 -6.16
N GLY A 35 -25.75 -0.17 -6.17
CA GLY A 35 -26.57 -1.03 -7.01
C GLY A 35 -26.07 -2.46 -7.13
N ASN A 36 -26.85 -3.28 -7.84
CA ASN A 36 -26.49 -4.67 -8.04
C ASN A 36 -25.23 -4.84 -8.91
N ARG A 37 -24.54 -5.96 -8.75
CA ARG A 37 -23.25 -6.24 -9.40
C ARG A 37 -23.29 -6.09 -10.93
N SER A 38 -24.37 -6.55 -11.57
CA SER A 38 -24.48 -6.49 -13.04
C SER A 38 -24.58 -5.05 -13.56
N THR A 39 -25.28 -4.18 -12.84
CA THR A 39 -25.43 -2.76 -13.18
C THR A 39 -24.12 -2.01 -12.95
N ILE A 40 -23.42 -2.32 -11.85
CA ILE A 40 -22.10 -1.74 -11.55
C ILE A 40 -21.08 -2.15 -12.62
N ASP A 41 -20.99 -3.44 -12.96
CA ASP A 41 -20.06 -3.93 -13.98
C ASP A 41 -20.35 -3.29 -15.36
N LYS A 42 -21.63 -3.17 -15.75
CA LYS A 42 -22.02 -2.45 -16.99
C LYS A 42 -21.64 -0.97 -16.96
N THR A 43 -21.80 -0.32 -15.80
CA THR A 43 -21.46 1.11 -15.64
C THR A 43 -19.96 1.32 -15.75
N LEU A 44 -19.16 0.53 -15.04
CA LEU A 44 -17.69 0.58 -15.12
C LEU A 44 -17.20 0.27 -16.54
N GLN A 45 -17.79 -0.73 -17.21
CA GLN A 45 -17.44 -1.04 -18.59
C GLN A 45 -17.75 0.13 -19.55
N ARG A 46 -18.88 0.81 -19.37
CA ARG A 46 -19.22 2.00 -20.16
C ARG A 46 -18.25 3.16 -19.91
N LEU A 47 -17.85 3.38 -18.66
CA LEU A 47 -16.87 4.41 -18.30
C LEU A 47 -15.49 4.13 -18.91
N VAL A 48 -15.07 2.87 -18.92
CA VAL A 48 -13.83 2.46 -19.61
C VAL A 48 -13.94 2.66 -21.11
N ASN A 49 -15.06 2.27 -21.74
CA ASN A 49 -15.27 2.47 -23.18
C ASN A 49 -15.32 3.95 -23.57
N ALA A 50 -15.77 4.83 -22.66
CA ALA A 50 -15.77 6.27 -22.83
C ALA A 50 -14.40 6.93 -22.57
N GLY A 51 -13.40 6.16 -22.11
CA GLY A 51 -12.07 6.69 -21.76
C GLY A 51 -12.02 7.46 -20.43
N GLU A 52 -13.10 7.44 -19.65
CA GLU A 52 -13.19 8.12 -18.35
C GLU A 52 -12.42 7.33 -17.26
N LEU A 53 -12.35 6.01 -17.40
CA LEU A 53 -11.57 5.13 -16.52
C LEU A 53 -10.62 4.27 -17.33
N ARG A 54 -9.53 3.83 -16.69
CA ARG A 54 -8.67 2.77 -17.21
C ARG A 54 -8.96 1.48 -16.47
N ARG A 55 -9.05 0.38 -17.23
CA ARG A 55 -9.07 -0.98 -16.66
C ARG A 55 -7.64 -1.48 -16.57
N ILE A 56 -7.16 -1.72 -15.34
CA ILE A 56 -5.80 -2.23 -15.09
C ILE A 56 -5.76 -3.74 -15.32
N ASP A 57 -6.72 -4.45 -14.74
CA ASP A 57 -6.90 -5.90 -14.88
C ASP A 57 -8.42 -6.21 -14.74
N ARG A 58 -8.80 -7.48 -14.78
CA ARG A 58 -10.16 -7.92 -14.50
C ARG A 58 -10.60 -7.46 -13.10
N GLY A 59 -11.56 -6.53 -13.09
CA GLY A 59 -12.18 -6.05 -11.85
C GLY A 59 -11.34 -5.00 -11.10
N LEU A 60 -10.32 -4.42 -11.74
CA LEU A 60 -9.49 -3.35 -11.20
C LEU A 60 -9.52 -2.15 -12.15
N TYR A 61 -9.92 -1.00 -11.62
CA TYR A 61 -10.15 0.22 -12.39
C TYR A 61 -9.49 1.41 -11.70
N ASP A 62 -8.90 2.33 -12.44
CA ASP A 62 -8.38 3.58 -11.89
C ASP A 62 -8.80 4.78 -12.73
N LEU A 63 -8.65 5.97 -12.12
CA LEU A 63 -8.74 7.23 -12.83
C LEU A 63 -7.39 7.49 -13.51
N PRO A 64 -7.28 7.39 -14.85
CA PRO A 64 -6.00 7.50 -15.53
C PRO A 64 -5.48 8.94 -15.41
N ARG A 65 -4.27 9.09 -14.88
CA ARG A 65 -3.57 10.38 -14.79
C ARG A 65 -2.64 10.57 -15.97
N LYS A 66 -2.52 11.81 -16.43
CA LYS A 66 -1.51 12.21 -17.42
C LYS A 66 -0.29 12.78 -16.72
N ASN A 67 0.89 12.40 -17.18
CA ASN A 67 2.13 13.04 -16.79
C ASN A 67 2.22 14.40 -17.50
N ALA A 68 2.33 15.49 -16.73
CA ALA A 68 2.37 16.84 -17.26
C ALA A 68 3.56 17.12 -18.20
N LEU A 69 4.68 16.39 -18.02
CA LEU A 69 5.90 16.57 -18.82
C LEU A 69 5.86 15.81 -20.14
N THR A 70 5.32 14.58 -20.14
CA THR A 70 5.33 13.71 -21.34
C THR A 70 4.00 13.66 -22.07
N GLY A 71 2.92 14.14 -21.47
CA GLY A 71 1.55 14.04 -21.98
C GLY A 71 0.98 12.62 -21.98
N GLN A 72 1.78 11.62 -21.61
CA GLN A 72 1.39 10.20 -21.59
C GLN A 72 0.67 9.83 -20.30
N LEU A 73 -0.11 8.74 -20.34
CA LEU A 73 -0.72 8.20 -19.13
C LEU A 73 0.34 7.65 -18.18
N THR A 74 0.28 8.05 -16.92
CA THR A 74 1.14 7.52 -15.86
C THR A 74 0.78 6.05 -15.60
N ALA A 75 1.78 5.22 -15.30
CA ALA A 75 1.55 3.86 -14.84
C ALA A 75 0.66 3.87 -13.58
N PRO A 76 -0.21 2.86 -13.38
CA PRO A 76 -0.98 2.77 -12.14
C PRO A 76 -0.06 2.68 -10.93
N ASP A 77 -0.44 3.29 -9.81
CA ASP A 77 0.31 3.12 -8.56
C ASP A 77 0.14 1.68 -8.07
N TYR A 78 1.24 0.93 -8.06
CA TYR A 78 1.24 -0.45 -7.59
C TYR A 78 0.74 -0.58 -6.14
N ARG A 79 0.93 0.44 -5.30
CA ARG A 79 0.46 0.41 -3.90
C ARG A 79 -1.07 0.42 -3.86
N ALA A 80 -1.70 1.24 -4.69
CA ALA A 80 -3.15 1.28 -4.84
C ALA A 80 -3.69 -0.02 -5.45
N VAL A 81 -2.99 -0.60 -6.43
CA VAL A 81 -3.35 -1.91 -7.01
C VAL A 81 -3.31 -3.01 -5.94
N ILE A 82 -2.25 -3.07 -5.13
CA ILE A 82 -2.13 -4.07 -4.04
C ILE A 82 -3.25 -3.89 -3.01
N ARG A 83 -3.55 -2.63 -2.61
CA ARG A 83 -4.70 -2.35 -1.71
C ARG A 83 -6.02 -2.82 -2.31
N ALA A 84 -6.28 -2.53 -3.58
CA ALA A 84 -7.50 -2.95 -4.25
C ALA A 84 -7.63 -4.46 -4.36
N VAL A 85 -6.53 -5.17 -4.66
CA VAL A 85 -6.49 -6.64 -4.67
C VAL A 85 -6.78 -7.20 -3.28
N ALA A 86 -6.14 -6.68 -2.24
CA ALA A 86 -6.39 -7.11 -0.85
C ALA A 86 -7.86 -6.93 -0.46
N ARG A 87 -8.49 -5.81 -0.84
CA ARG A 87 -9.92 -5.54 -0.61
C ARG A 87 -10.82 -6.47 -1.43
N ARG A 88 -10.52 -6.70 -2.71
CA ARG A 88 -11.32 -7.55 -3.61
C ARG A 88 -11.34 -9.01 -3.16
N ASP A 89 -10.16 -9.54 -2.84
CA ASP A 89 -9.96 -10.96 -2.54
C ASP A 89 -10.03 -11.24 -1.03
N GLN A 90 -10.28 -10.22 -0.19
CA GLN A 90 -10.28 -10.31 1.27
C GLN A 90 -9.02 -11.00 1.81
N ALA A 91 -7.89 -10.70 1.17
CA ALA A 91 -6.63 -11.39 1.36
C ALA A 91 -5.63 -10.50 2.12
N ARG A 92 -4.80 -11.14 2.94
CA ARG A 92 -3.71 -10.46 3.65
C ARG A 92 -2.52 -10.34 2.73
N THR A 93 -2.03 -9.11 2.53
CA THR A 93 -0.87 -8.84 1.68
C THR A 93 0.27 -8.19 2.45
N VAL A 94 1.50 -8.62 2.19
CA VAL A 94 2.75 -8.00 2.67
C VAL A 94 3.67 -7.79 1.47
N VAL A 95 4.18 -6.58 1.27
CA VAL A 95 5.14 -6.30 0.19
C VAL A 95 6.53 -6.78 0.58
N ASP A 96 7.39 -7.07 -0.39
CA ASP A 96 8.78 -7.44 -0.11
C ASP A 96 9.58 -6.27 0.47
N GLY A 97 10.73 -6.62 1.06
CA GLY A 97 11.54 -5.66 1.78
C GLY A 97 12.19 -4.59 0.92
N MET A 98 12.51 -4.86 -0.35
CA MET A 98 13.07 -3.84 -1.24
C MET A 98 12.00 -2.82 -1.64
N THR A 99 10.79 -3.28 -2.00
CA THR A 99 9.65 -2.39 -2.22
C THR A 99 9.34 -1.58 -0.97
N ALA A 100 9.31 -2.21 0.21
CA ALA A 100 9.08 -1.49 1.46
C ALA A 100 10.18 -0.44 1.75
N ALA A 101 11.45 -0.77 1.48
CA ALA A 101 12.56 0.17 1.65
C ALA A 101 12.46 1.35 0.67
N ASN A 102 12.02 1.11 -0.57
CA ASN A 102 11.75 2.17 -1.54
C ASN A 102 10.57 3.06 -1.10
N ASP A 103 9.48 2.45 -0.60
CA ASP A 103 8.31 3.16 -0.06
C ASP A 103 8.69 4.12 1.07
N LEU A 104 9.67 3.76 1.88
CA LEU A 104 10.15 4.56 3.01
C LEU A 104 11.32 5.48 2.67
N GLY A 105 11.76 5.51 1.40
CA GLY A 105 12.88 6.34 0.96
C GLY A 105 14.25 5.89 1.45
N PHE A 106 14.38 4.64 1.92
CA PHE A 106 15.67 4.08 2.32
C PHE A 106 16.54 3.70 1.12
N THR A 107 15.90 3.46 -0.03
CA THR A 107 16.53 3.26 -1.34
C THR A 107 15.77 4.00 -2.43
N THR A 108 16.48 4.46 -3.46
CA THR A 108 15.92 5.07 -4.67
C THR A 108 15.68 4.05 -5.79
N ALA A 109 16.09 2.79 -5.60
CA ALA A 109 15.91 1.75 -6.59
C ALA A 109 14.42 1.43 -6.78
N VAL A 110 13.91 1.68 -7.99
CA VAL A 110 12.53 1.34 -8.37
C VAL A 110 12.51 -0.11 -8.88
N PRO A 111 11.80 -1.04 -8.22
CA PRO A 111 11.69 -2.42 -8.68
C PRO A 111 10.96 -2.52 -10.01
N ALA A 112 11.55 -3.26 -10.96
CA ALA A 112 10.81 -3.74 -12.14
C ALA A 112 9.83 -4.87 -11.76
N ARG A 113 10.19 -5.70 -10.77
CA ARG A 113 9.37 -6.77 -10.24
C ARG A 113 9.09 -6.51 -8.77
N ILE A 114 7.81 -6.44 -8.42
CA ILE A 114 7.32 -6.20 -7.06
C ILE A 114 6.80 -7.53 -6.53
N GLU A 115 7.34 -8.03 -5.43
CA GLU A 115 6.87 -9.28 -4.84
C GLU A 115 5.92 -8.99 -3.66
N VAL A 116 4.80 -9.70 -3.65
CA VAL A 116 3.78 -9.55 -2.59
C VAL A 116 3.49 -10.93 -2.02
N LEU A 117 3.77 -11.11 -0.73
CA LEU A 117 3.30 -12.27 0.01
C LEU A 117 1.80 -12.14 0.25
N ILE A 118 1.05 -13.20 -0.03
CA ILE A 118 -0.41 -13.20 0.09
C ILE A 118 -0.93 -14.58 0.53
N ASP A 119 -2.09 -14.66 1.18
CA ASP A 119 -2.75 -15.92 1.52
C ASP A 119 -3.77 -16.41 0.46
N ALA A 120 -3.68 -15.87 -0.76
CA ALA A 120 -4.48 -16.24 -1.91
C ALA A 120 -3.59 -16.62 -3.10
N ARG A 121 -4.15 -17.35 -4.08
CA ARG A 121 -3.45 -17.68 -5.33
C ARG A 121 -3.92 -16.74 -6.43
N LEU A 122 -3.07 -15.80 -6.82
CA LEU A 122 -3.37 -14.81 -7.85
C LEU A 122 -2.35 -14.88 -8.99
N LYS A 123 -2.78 -14.49 -10.18
CA LYS A 123 -1.88 -14.31 -11.32
C LYS A 123 -1.12 -12.98 -11.18
N PRO A 124 0.10 -12.87 -11.74
CA PRO A 124 0.80 -11.59 -11.80
C PRO A 124 -0.02 -10.51 -12.51
N ILE A 125 0.14 -9.26 -12.07
CA ILE A 125 -0.53 -8.09 -12.68
C ILE A 125 0.54 -7.17 -13.26
N LYS A 126 0.40 -6.84 -14.54
CA LYS A 126 1.32 -5.95 -15.26
C LYS A 126 0.90 -4.49 -15.15
N LEU A 127 1.84 -3.62 -14.81
CA LEU A 127 1.70 -2.18 -14.66
C LEU A 127 2.72 -1.46 -15.56
N GLY A 128 2.56 -1.60 -16.87
CA GLY A 128 3.52 -1.09 -17.85
C GLY A 128 4.84 -1.87 -17.78
N LYS A 129 5.92 -1.20 -17.34
CA LYS A 129 7.26 -1.81 -17.17
C LYS A 129 7.42 -2.54 -15.83
N GLN A 130 6.48 -2.37 -14.91
CA GLN A 130 6.48 -3.04 -13.62
C GLN A 130 5.52 -4.23 -13.63
N GLU A 131 5.80 -5.24 -12.83
CA GLU A 131 4.92 -6.40 -12.64
C GLU A 131 4.82 -6.77 -11.16
N ILE A 132 3.59 -6.97 -10.67
CA ILE A 132 3.32 -7.44 -9.31
C ILE A 132 3.21 -8.96 -9.35
N HIS A 133 4.07 -9.64 -8.61
CA HIS A 133 4.08 -11.08 -8.44
C HIS A 133 3.53 -11.45 -7.06
N PHE A 134 2.45 -12.21 -7.06
CA PHE A 134 1.84 -12.72 -5.84
C PHE A 134 2.42 -14.08 -5.47
N LYS A 135 3.00 -14.18 -4.28
CA LYS A 135 3.59 -15.41 -3.74
C LYS A 135 2.78 -15.87 -2.55
N TYR A 136 2.24 -17.07 -2.62
CA TYR A 136 1.50 -17.64 -1.51
C TYR A 136 2.37 -17.74 -0.25
N ALA A 137 1.84 -17.35 0.90
CA ALA A 137 2.50 -17.41 2.19
C ALA A 137 1.55 -17.91 3.28
N ALA A 138 2.10 -18.67 4.23
CA ALA A 138 1.37 -19.11 5.40
C ALA A 138 0.98 -17.91 6.30
N PRO A 139 -0.13 -18.00 7.06
CA PRO A 139 -0.59 -16.92 7.95
C PRO A 139 0.47 -16.35 8.89
N SER A 140 1.39 -17.19 9.38
CA SER A 140 2.50 -16.78 10.25
C SER A 140 3.44 -15.75 9.61
N ARG A 141 3.64 -15.81 8.29
CA ARG A 141 4.45 -14.84 7.53
C ARG A 141 3.69 -13.56 7.18
N LEU A 142 2.39 -13.51 7.46
CA LEU A 142 1.50 -12.40 7.13
C LEU A 142 1.03 -11.65 8.40
N TYR A 143 1.69 -11.86 9.54
CA TYR A 143 1.37 -11.18 10.80
C TYR A 143 1.31 -9.65 10.66
N TRP A 144 2.21 -9.09 9.84
CA TRP A 144 2.27 -7.64 9.59
C TRP A 144 1.31 -7.16 8.49
N ALA A 145 0.55 -8.03 7.83
CA ALA A 145 -0.36 -7.63 6.77
C ALA A 145 -1.43 -6.64 7.27
N GLY A 146 -1.63 -5.55 6.52
CA GLY A 146 -2.59 -4.50 6.88
C GLY A 146 -2.22 -3.65 8.09
N ARG A 147 -1.09 -3.93 8.75
CA ARG A 147 -0.66 -3.19 9.94
C ARG A 147 0.16 -1.94 9.58
N PRO A 148 0.04 -0.83 10.33
CA PRO A 148 0.78 0.41 10.06
C PRO A 148 2.29 0.23 9.89
N ALA A 149 2.92 -0.64 10.70
CA ALA A 149 4.36 -0.83 10.71
C ALA A 149 4.87 -1.85 9.67
N MET A 150 3.99 -2.44 8.84
CA MET A 150 4.35 -3.49 7.88
C MET A 150 5.57 -3.13 7.04
N ARG A 151 5.56 -1.93 6.44
CA ARG A 151 6.66 -1.46 5.59
C ARG A 151 7.96 -1.27 6.36
N VAL A 152 7.89 -0.76 7.59
CA VAL A 152 9.08 -0.59 8.43
C VAL A 152 9.74 -1.94 8.68
N VAL A 153 8.95 -2.95 9.06
CA VAL A 153 9.47 -4.28 9.34
C VAL A 153 10.06 -4.94 8.09
N GLN A 154 9.35 -4.89 6.96
CA GLN A 154 9.84 -5.47 5.71
C GLN A 154 11.11 -4.78 5.21
N ALA A 155 11.15 -3.45 5.27
CA ALA A 155 12.34 -2.69 4.90
C ALA A 155 13.54 -3.06 5.78
N LEU A 156 13.34 -3.18 7.11
CA LEU A 156 14.40 -3.57 8.03
C LEU A 156 14.94 -4.96 7.72
N TYR A 157 14.10 -5.95 7.40
CA TYR A 157 14.57 -7.27 6.97
C TYR A 157 15.49 -7.19 5.74
N TRP A 158 15.18 -6.34 4.77
CA TRP A 158 16.00 -6.17 3.58
C TRP A 158 17.31 -5.43 3.86
N MET A 159 17.30 -4.47 4.79
CA MET A 159 18.49 -3.69 5.14
C MET A 159 19.38 -4.35 6.19
N GLN A 160 19.06 -5.55 6.68
CA GLN A 160 19.75 -6.16 7.82
C GLN A 160 21.28 -6.14 7.66
N ASP A 161 21.78 -6.52 6.49
CA ASP A 161 23.23 -6.56 6.23
C ASP A 161 23.83 -5.15 6.19
N MET A 162 23.13 -4.19 5.58
CA MET A 162 23.54 -2.78 5.47
C MET A 162 23.58 -2.08 6.84
N LEU A 163 22.73 -2.50 7.78
CA LEU A 163 22.72 -1.96 9.15
C LEU A 163 23.95 -2.37 9.98
N SER A 164 24.81 -3.24 9.44
CA SER A 164 26.12 -3.57 10.03
C SER A 164 27.13 -2.44 9.83
N GLU A 165 26.92 -1.57 8.85
CA GLU A 165 27.75 -0.38 8.61
C GLU A 165 27.22 0.80 9.43
N ASP A 166 28.08 1.42 10.25
CA ASP A 166 27.66 2.48 11.17
C ASP A 166 27.03 3.69 10.44
N THR A 167 27.58 4.09 9.30
CA THR A 167 27.06 5.21 8.50
C THR A 167 25.62 4.94 8.04
N GLU A 168 25.37 3.76 7.44
CA GLU A 168 24.04 3.37 6.98
C GLU A 168 23.08 3.18 8.15
N ARG A 169 23.55 2.57 9.25
CA ARG A 169 22.78 2.42 10.48
C ARG A 169 22.30 3.76 11.02
N GLN A 170 23.16 4.78 11.06
CA GLN A 170 22.77 6.12 11.51
C GLN A 170 21.82 6.81 10.52
N ARG A 171 22.07 6.70 9.21
CA ARG A 171 21.20 7.24 8.16
C ARG A 171 19.77 6.70 8.29
N ILE A 172 19.63 5.38 8.40
CA ILE A 172 18.33 4.71 8.57
C ILE A 172 17.69 5.08 9.91
N ARG A 173 18.48 5.16 10.99
CA ARG A 173 18.00 5.59 12.31
C ARG A 173 17.34 6.97 12.25
N VAL A 174 18.01 7.95 11.62
CA VAL A 174 17.48 9.32 11.47
C VAL A 174 16.21 9.34 10.62
N SER A 175 16.20 8.63 9.49
CA SER A 175 15.01 8.54 8.63
C SER A 175 13.82 7.89 9.35
N LEU A 176 14.06 6.83 10.13
CA LEU A 176 13.02 6.20 10.94
C LEU A 176 12.51 7.13 12.04
N LEU A 177 13.38 7.88 12.73
CA LEU A 177 12.93 8.84 13.75
C LEU A 177 12.00 9.90 13.13
N ARG A 178 12.32 10.40 11.93
CA ARG A 178 11.45 11.33 11.21
C ARG A 178 10.08 10.70 10.91
N LEU A 179 10.07 9.49 10.36
CA LEU A 179 8.83 8.74 10.08
C LEU A 179 8.00 8.50 11.35
N LEU A 180 8.64 8.06 12.42
CA LEU A 180 7.96 7.74 13.69
C LEU A 180 7.47 9.00 14.42
N ASN A 181 8.02 10.17 14.12
CA ASN A 181 7.58 11.47 14.63
C ASN A 181 6.61 12.20 13.66
N ASP A 182 6.27 11.59 12.53
CA ASP A 182 5.28 12.13 11.60
C ASP A 182 3.92 12.35 12.32
N PRO A 183 3.32 13.55 12.27
CA PRO A 183 2.08 13.83 12.98
C PRO A 183 0.88 13.00 12.52
N GLN A 184 0.87 12.56 11.26
CA GLN A 184 -0.26 11.84 10.68
C GLN A 184 -0.16 10.33 10.93
N HIS A 185 1.01 9.73 10.73
CA HIS A 185 1.18 8.27 10.72
C HIS A 185 2.08 7.75 11.84
N GLY A 186 2.95 8.59 12.40
CA GLY A 186 4.03 8.18 13.30
C GLY A 186 3.54 7.48 14.56
N LYS A 187 2.46 7.97 15.19
CA LYS A 187 1.85 7.34 16.37
C LYS A 187 1.38 5.91 16.08
N ALA A 188 0.61 5.73 15.01
CA ALA A 188 0.09 4.42 14.63
C ALA A 188 1.22 3.41 14.37
N ILE A 189 2.29 3.85 13.69
CA ILE A 189 3.46 3.00 13.44
C ILE A 189 4.19 2.66 14.75
N LYS A 190 4.43 3.63 15.63
CA LYS A 190 5.09 3.41 16.94
C LYS A 190 4.34 2.41 17.79
N ASP A 191 3.03 2.59 17.95
CA ASP A 191 2.20 1.73 18.79
C ASP A 191 2.13 0.31 18.22
N ASP A 192 2.03 0.20 16.90
CA ASP A 192 2.02 -1.07 16.19
C ASP A 192 3.35 -1.83 16.30
N LEU A 193 4.49 -1.13 16.19
CA LEU A 193 5.82 -1.69 16.43
C LEU A 193 6.01 -2.16 17.87
N ARG A 194 5.51 -1.40 18.86
CA ARG A 194 5.58 -1.79 20.28
C ARG A 194 4.77 -3.06 20.53
N LEU A 195 3.54 -3.12 20.01
CA LEU A 195 2.65 -4.27 20.16
C LEU A 195 3.22 -5.53 19.50
N GLY A 196 3.84 -5.38 18.32
CA GLY A 196 4.40 -6.50 17.56
C GLY A 196 5.88 -6.79 17.83
N LEU A 197 6.52 -6.11 18.77
CA LEU A 197 7.99 -6.18 18.94
C LEU A 197 8.47 -7.62 19.18
N SER A 198 7.74 -8.40 19.97
CA SER A 198 8.11 -9.79 20.31
C SER A 198 8.06 -10.76 19.13
N THR A 199 7.39 -10.42 18.03
CA THR A 199 7.33 -11.26 16.82
C THR A 199 8.53 -11.07 15.90
N LEU A 200 9.37 -10.08 16.19
CA LEU A 200 10.55 -9.73 15.38
C LEU A 200 11.81 -10.48 15.86
N PRO A 201 12.81 -10.68 15.00
CA PRO A 201 14.11 -11.22 15.39
C PRO A 201 14.80 -10.32 16.43
N ILE A 202 15.64 -10.92 17.28
CA ILE A 202 16.31 -10.24 18.41
C ILE A 202 17.08 -8.99 17.96
N TRP A 203 17.77 -9.05 16.81
CA TRP A 203 18.54 -7.91 16.29
C TRP A 203 17.63 -6.71 16.00
N MET A 204 16.44 -6.96 15.42
CA MET A 204 15.49 -5.91 15.04
C MET A 204 14.81 -5.34 16.28
N GLN A 205 14.49 -6.20 17.26
CA GLN A 205 14.02 -5.75 18.56
C GLN A 205 15.02 -4.79 19.23
N THR A 206 16.29 -5.17 19.24
CA THR A 206 17.36 -4.35 19.84
C THR A 206 17.49 -3.00 19.13
N PHE A 207 17.48 -3.01 17.79
CA PHE A 207 17.53 -1.80 16.99
C PHE A 207 16.32 -0.87 17.24
N LEU A 208 15.11 -1.44 17.27
CA LEU A 208 13.87 -0.68 17.43
C LEU A 208 13.65 -0.19 18.87
N ARG A 209 14.10 -0.90 19.91
CA ARG A 209 13.97 -0.44 21.30
C ARG A 209 14.62 0.92 21.50
N GLY A 210 15.82 1.11 20.95
CA GLY A 210 16.53 2.40 21.00
C GLY A 210 15.88 3.52 20.19
N LEU A 211 14.81 3.24 19.43
CA LEU A 211 14.02 4.21 18.66
C LEU A 211 12.65 4.48 19.29
N LEU A 212 12.06 3.47 19.94
CA LEU A 212 10.69 3.51 20.45
C LEU A 212 10.60 3.90 21.93
N MET A 213 11.68 3.72 22.68
CA MET A 213 11.78 4.10 24.08
C MET A 213 12.54 5.43 24.17
N PRO A 214 12.00 6.43 24.90
CA PRO A 214 12.80 7.60 25.25
C PRO A 214 14.02 7.12 26.02
N ALA A 215 15.19 7.68 25.73
CA ALA A 215 16.32 7.56 26.65
C ALA A 215 15.81 8.00 28.02
N HIS A 216 15.94 7.16 29.04
CA HIS A 216 15.61 7.56 30.40
C HIS A 216 16.30 8.91 30.66
N SER A 217 15.49 9.95 30.89
CA SER A 217 15.95 11.18 31.51
C SER A 217 16.56 10.76 32.84
N ASN A 218 17.89 10.71 32.89
CA ASN A 218 18.62 10.77 34.15
C ASN A 218 18.34 12.15 34.75
N GLU A 219 17.17 12.30 35.40
CA GLU A 219 17.04 13.22 36.52
C GLU A 219 17.75 12.54 37.68
N VAL A 220 19.04 12.85 37.81
CA VAL A 220 19.72 12.76 39.09
C VAL A 220 19.28 14.00 39.85
N ASP A 221 18.26 13.82 40.70
CA ASP A 221 17.99 14.72 41.81
C ASP A 221 19.29 14.83 42.63
N THR A 222 19.89 16.02 42.63
CA THR A 222 20.80 16.49 43.69
C THR A 222 20.53 17.96 43.94
#